data_AF-A0A413UHT2-F1
#
_entry.id   AF-A0A413UHT2-F1
#
_cell.length_a   1.000
_cell.length_b   1.000
_cell.length_c   1.000
_cell.angle_alpha   90.00
_cell.angle_beta   90.00
_cell.angle_gamma   90.00
#
_symmetry.space_group_name_H-M   'P 1'
#
loop_
_entity.id
_entity.type
_entity.pdbx_description
1 polymer ?
#
loop_
_entity_poly.entity_id
_entity_poly.type
_entity_poly.pdbx_seq_one_letter_code
_entity_poly.pdbx_strand_id
1 'polypeptide(L)'
;MLKFHFTLTDGDNDPIEFDAGRTSNWKSIDAMASIPDSPHKAAYNDFVWCVIAAEQAGKAKEVGIEGMELAEAAEYIADTYDAVVIDDNTKLLAKEKDAPLASAPAK
;
A
#
# COMPACT_ATOMS: atom_id res chain seq x y z
N MET A 1 6.13 2.64 -15.63
CA MET A 1 4.74 2.44 -15.17
C MET A 1 4.78 2.61 -13.66
N LEU A 2 4.04 3.55 -13.08
CA LEU A 2 4.09 3.79 -11.63
C LEU A 2 3.53 2.58 -10.89
N LYS A 3 4.35 1.93 -10.06
CA LYS A 3 3.90 0.94 -9.09
C LYS A 3 4.03 1.48 -7.68
N PHE A 4 3.30 0.85 -6.79
CA PHE A 4 3.29 1.10 -5.36
C PHE A 4 3.62 -0.20 -4.67
N HIS A 5 4.51 -0.12 -3.70
CA HIS A 5 4.86 -1.22 -2.85
C HIS A 5 4.14 -1.08 -1.52
N PHE A 6 3.48 -2.15 -1.13
CA PHE A 6 2.73 -2.28 0.10
C PHE A 6 3.51 -3.18 1.03
N THR A 7 3.65 -2.73 2.28
CA THR A 7 4.20 -3.52 3.38
C THR A 7 3.16 -3.50 4.49
N LEU A 8 2.65 -4.68 4.86
CA LEU A 8 1.71 -4.86 5.96
C LEU A 8 2.44 -5.57 7.12
N THR A 9 2.37 -5.00 8.32
CA THR A 9 2.98 -5.56 9.52
C THR A 9 1.96 -5.67 10.64
N ASP A 10 1.83 -6.84 11.27
CA ASP A 10 0.96 -7.07 12.44
C ASP A 10 1.74 -7.04 13.77
N GLY A 11 3.07 -6.91 13.71
CA GLY A 11 3.96 -6.87 14.87
C GLY A 11 4.38 -8.25 15.41
N ASP A 12 3.70 -9.32 15.00
CA ASP A 12 3.92 -10.68 15.48
C ASP A 12 4.54 -11.59 14.41
N ASN A 13 4.24 -11.35 13.12
CA ASN A 13 4.69 -12.15 11.99
C ASN A 13 5.60 -11.35 11.04
N ASP A 14 6.27 -12.07 10.13
CA ASP A 14 7.05 -11.45 9.07
C ASP A 14 6.17 -10.54 8.19
N PRO A 15 6.67 -9.36 7.76
CA PRO A 15 5.89 -8.43 6.94
C PRO A 15 5.39 -9.07 5.64
N ILE A 16 4.14 -8.77 5.28
CA ILE A 16 3.59 -9.16 3.98
C ILE A 16 3.85 -8.03 2.98
N GLU A 17 4.62 -8.34 1.95
CA GLU A 17 5.03 -7.37 0.92
C GLU A 17 4.46 -7.70 -0.45
N PHE A 18 3.95 -6.69 -1.16
CA PHE A 18 3.47 -6.85 -2.53
C PHE A 18 3.47 -5.54 -3.33
N ASP A 19 3.50 -5.68 -4.65
CA ASP A 19 3.43 -4.54 -5.57
C ASP A 19 2.06 -4.47 -6.26
N ALA A 20 1.51 -3.26 -6.38
CA ALA A 20 0.35 -3.00 -7.22
C ALA A 20 0.54 -1.82 -8.15
N GLY A 21 -0.09 -1.88 -9.32
CA GLY A 21 -0.05 -0.80 -10.30
C GLY A 21 -0.99 0.35 -9.93
N ARG A 22 -0.80 1.50 -10.58
CA ARG A 22 -1.66 2.71 -10.42
C ARG A 22 -3.16 2.47 -10.61
N THR A 23 -3.55 1.41 -11.33
CA THR A 23 -4.95 1.01 -11.51
C THR A 23 -5.64 0.61 -10.20
N SER A 24 -4.90 0.07 -9.22
CA SER A 24 -5.45 -0.25 -7.89
C SER A 24 -5.92 1.01 -7.15
N ASN A 25 -5.13 2.08 -7.22
CA ASN A 25 -5.44 3.38 -6.60
C ASN A 25 -6.69 4.02 -7.23
N TRP A 26 -6.81 4.00 -8.56
CA TRP A 26 -8.02 4.53 -9.21
C TRP A 26 -9.28 3.79 -8.80
N LYS A 27 -9.21 2.46 -8.70
CA LYS A 27 -10.35 1.66 -8.25
C LYS A 27 -10.72 1.93 -6.79
N SER A 28 -9.74 2.22 -5.92
CA SER A 28 -10.05 2.59 -4.53
C SER A 28 -10.75 3.95 -4.47
N ILE A 29 -10.29 4.92 -5.26
CA ILE A 29 -10.95 6.24 -5.38
C ILE A 29 -12.39 6.09 -5.88
N ASP A 30 -12.60 5.26 -6.91
CA ASP A 30 -13.94 4.99 -7.45
C ASP A 30 -14.85 4.32 -6.41
N ALA A 31 -14.33 3.35 -5.64
CA ALA A 31 -15.08 2.71 -4.55
C ALA A 31 -15.44 3.72 -3.44
N MET A 32 -14.52 4.63 -3.12
CA MET A 32 -14.69 5.67 -2.11
C MET A 32 -15.61 6.82 -2.55
N ALA A 33 -15.94 6.94 -3.84
CA ALA A 33 -16.81 7.99 -4.35
C ALA A 33 -18.23 7.92 -3.76
N SER A 34 -18.68 6.71 -3.41
CA SER A 34 -20.00 6.47 -2.81
C SER A 34 -20.05 6.71 -1.29
N ILE A 35 -18.89 6.91 -0.65
CA ILE A 35 -18.81 7.10 0.81
C ILE A 35 -18.92 8.61 1.13
N PRO A 36 -19.77 9.02 2.10
CA PRO A 36 -19.85 10.40 2.56
C PRO A 36 -18.49 10.95 2.99
N ASP A 37 -18.27 12.24 2.75
CA ASP A 37 -17.03 12.88 3.16
C ASP A 37 -16.91 12.93 4.69
N SER A 38 -15.73 12.60 5.20
CA SER A 38 -15.44 12.63 6.64
C SER A 38 -13.95 12.88 6.88
N PRO A 39 -13.55 13.38 8.05
CA PRO A 39 -12.14 13.57 8.38
C PRO A 39 -11.29 12.29 8.28
N HIS A 40 -11.92 11.12 8.40
CA HIS A 40 -11.26 9.82 8.36
C HIS A 40 -11.33 9.16 6.97
N LYS A 41 -12.03 9.77 6.00
CA LYS A 41 -12.24 9.20 4.66
C LYS A 41 -10.92 8.93 3.92
N ALA A 42 -9.96 9.84 4.05
CA ALA A 42 -8.64 9.68 3.43
C ALA A 42 -7.87 8.49 4.02
N ALA A 43 -7.83 8.38 5.34
CA ALA A 43 -7.21 7.24 6.02
C ALA A 43 -7.91 5.91 5.67
N TYR A 44 -9.24 5.92 5.61
CA TYR A 44 -10.01 4.75 5.20
C TYR A 44 -9.75 4.34 3.74
N ASN A 45 -9.55 5.31 2.84
CA ASN A 45 -9.20 5.02 1.45
C ASN A 45 -7.87 4.25 1.34
N ASP A 46 -6.89 4.50 2.21
CA ASP A 46 -5.62 3.79 2.16
C ASP A 46 -5.79 2.29 2.46
N PHE A 47 -6.68 1.94 3.39
CA PHE A 47 -7.04 0.54 3.68
C PHE A 47 -7.84 -0.10 2.55
N VAL A 48 -8.83 0.61 1.99
CA VAL A 48 -9.57 0.16 0.80
C VAL A 48 -8.62 -0.08 -0.37
N TRP A 49 -7.63 0.79 -0.54
CA TRP A 49 -6.60 0.62 -1.56
C TRP A 49 -5.74 -0.62 -1.30
N CYS A 50 -5.32 -0.87 -0.05
CA CYS A 50 -4.59 -2.07 0.34
C CYS A 50 -5.35 -3.36 -0.01
N VAL A 51 -6.66 -3.42 0.26
CA VAL A 51 -7.52 -4.56 -0.11
C VAL A 51 -7.47 -4.81 -1.62
N ILE A 52 -7.79 -3.79 -2.42
CA ILE A 52 -7.85 -3.91 -3.89
C ILE A 52 -6.48 -4.25 -4.47
N ALA A 53 -5.41 -3.73 -3.88
CA ALA A 53 -4.04 -4.01 -4.28
C ALA A 53 -3.66 -5.47 -3.96
N ALA A 54 -3.99 -5.96 -2.75
CA ALA A 54 -3.74 -7.34 -2.35
C ALA A 54 -4.51 -8.34 -3.22
N GLU A 55 -5.77 -8.05 -3.56
CA GLU A 55 -6.56 -8.88 -4.49
C GLU A 55 -5.92 -8.94 -5.88
N GLN A 56 -5.53 -7.79 -6.45
CA GLN A 56 -4.89 -7.74 -7.77
C GLN A 56 -3.51 -8.42 -7.79
N ALA A 57 -2.80 -8.39 -6.67
CA ALA A 57 -1.51 -9.06 -6.51
C ALA A 57 -1.64 -10.56 -6.19
N GLY A 58 -2.86 -11.08 -6.00
CA GLY A 58 -3.10 -12.48 -5.62
C GLY A 58 -2.71 -12.80 -4.17
N LYS A 59 -2.64 -11.78 -3.31
CA LYS A 59 -2.22 -11.86 -1.90
C LYS A 59 -3.37 -11.89 -0.90
N ALA A 60 -4.62 -11.83 -1.36
CA ALA A 60 -5.80 -11.79 -0.49
C ALA A 60 -5.81 -12.87 0.61
N LYS A 61 -5.41 -14.10 0.26
CA LYS A 61 -5.31 -15.20 1.23
C LYS A 61 -4.18 -15.02 2.26
N GLU A 62 -3.03 -14.53 1.83
CA GLU A 62 -1.88 -14.28 2.71
C GLU A 62 -2.18 -13.15 3.70
N VAL A 63 -2.90 -12.12 3.25
CA VAL A 63 -3.35 -11.00 4.09
C VAL A 63 -4.55 -11.36 4.96
N GLY A 64 -5.20 -12.50 4.71
CA GLY A 64 -6.34 -12.99 5.52
C GLY A 64 -7.71 -12.42 5.13
N ILE A 65 -7.83 -11.80 3.95
CA ILE A 65 -9.05 -11.12 3.48
C ILE A 65 -9.80 -11.89 2.36
N GLU A 66 -9.37 -13.12 2.04
CA GLU A 66 -9.97 -13.91 0.97
C GLU A 66 -11.46 -14.20 1.25
N GLY A 67 -12.33 -13.72 0.35
CA GLY A 67 -13.77 -13.94 0.43
C GLY A 67 -14.53 -12.97 1.34
N MET A 68 -13.86 -11.97 1.92
CA MET A 68 -14.51 -10.88 2.65
C MET A 68 -15.06 -9.82 1.69
N GLU A 69 -16.14 -9.15 2.11
CA GLU A 69 -16.61 -7.96 1.39
C GLU A 69 -15.62 -6.79 1.56
N LEU A 70 -15.53 -5.91 0.57
CA LEU A 70 -14.51 -4.85 0.52
C LEU A 70 -14.45 -4.00 1.81
N ALA A 71 -15.60 -3.64 2.36
CA ALA A 71 -15.67 -2.81 3.57
C ALA A 71 -15.18 -3.57 4.82
N GLU A 72 -15.56 -4.85 4.94
CA GLU A 72 -15.13 -5.74 6.03
C GLU A 72 -13.63 -6.01 5.93
N ALA A 73 -13.11 -6.27 4.74
CA ALA A 73 -11.69 -6.45 4.50
C ALA A 73 -10.90 -5.18 4.85
N ALA A 74 -11.43 -3.99 4.54
CA ALA A 74 -10.76 -2.72 4.86
C ALA A 74 -10.72 -2.47 6.38
N GLU A 75 -11.80 -2.78 7.10
CA GLU A 75 -11.81 -2.73 8.58
C GLU A 75 -10.85 -3.75 9.17
N TYR A 76 -10.84 -4.99 8.66
CA TYR A 76 -9.91 -6.02 9.10
C TYR A 76 -8.44 -5.59 8.93
N ILE A 77 -8.08 -5.02 7.77
CA ILE A 77 -6.71 -4.52 7.56
C ILE A 77 -6.41 -3.38 8.54
N ALA A 78 -7.35 -2.46 8.76
CA ALA A 78 -7.15 -1.32 9.65
C ALA A 78 -6.94 -1.74 11.12
N ASP A 79 -7.60 -2.82 11.56
CA ASP A 79 -7.48 -3.35 12.92
C ASP A 79 -6.28 -4.28 13.11
N THR A 80 -5.83 -4.94 12.05
CA THR A 80 -4.82 -6.02 12.13
C THR A 80 -3.42 -5.56 11.75
N TYR A 81 -3.29 -4.64 10.78
CA TYR A 81 -2.00 -4.32 10.18
C TYR A 81 -1.70 -2.82 10.23
N ASP A 82 -0.46 -2.50 10.58
CA ASP A 82 0.16 -1.24 10.22
C ASP A 82 0.55 -1.27 8.73
N ALA A 83 -0.18 -0.53 7.91
CA ALA A 83 0.02 -0.49 6.46
C ALA A 83 0.95 0.66 6.04
N VAL A 84 2.03 0.33 5.33
CA VAL A 84 2.93 1.32 4.71
C VAL A 84 2.87 1.19 3.19
N VAL A 85 2.59 2.30 2.51
CA VAL A 85 2.54 2.38 1.05
C VAL A 85 3.63 3.31 0.55
N ILE A 86 4.52 2.81 -0.30
CA ILE A 86 5.61 3.59 -0.90
C ILE A 86 5.50 3.51 -2.41
N ASP A 87 5.45 4.66 -3.07
CA ASP A 87 5.49 4.70 -4.53
C ASP A 87 6.92 4.48 -5.06
N ASP A 88 7.03 3.89 -6.26
CA ASP A 88 8.32 3.60 -6.89
C ASP A 88 9.22 4.83 -7.05
N ASN A 89 8.66 6.03 -7.27
CA ASN A 89 9.47 7.24 -7.42
C ASN A 89 10.07 7.65 -6.06
N THR A 90 9.33 7.49 -4.98
CA THR A 90 9.82 7.71 -3.60
C THR A 90 10.89 6.69 -3.22
N LYS A 91 10.74 5.41 -3.62
CA LYS A 91 11.82 4.40 -3.45
C LYS A 91 13.08 4.74 -4.24
N LEU A 92 12.93 5.24 -5.47
CA LEU A 92 14.07 5.67 -6.30
C LEU A 92 14.82 6.85 -5.67
N LEU A 93 14.10 7.85 -5.17
CA LEU A 93 14.69 9.01 -4.48
C LEU A 93 15.40 8.63 -3.18
N ALA A 94 14.89 7.64 -2.43
CA ALA A 94 15.56 7.10 -1.25
C ALA A 94 16.87 6.37 -1.63
N LYS A 95 16.85 5.54 -2.68
CA LYS A 95 18.05 4.87 -3.20
C LYS A 95 19.11 5.83 -3.73
N GLU A 96 18.72 6.95 -4.34
CA GLU A 96 19.67 7.99 -4.78
C GLU A 96 20.33 8.72 -3.61
N LYS A 97 19.67 8.81 -2.45
CA LYS A 97 20.27 9.37 -1.23
C LYS A 97 21.26 8.43 -0.54
N ASP A 98 21.05 7.12 -0.64
CA ASP A 98 21.96 6.09 -0.10
C ASP A 98 23.06 5.68 -1.09
N ALA A 99 23.06 6.20 -2.32
CA ALA A 99 24.20 6.07 -3.21
C ALA A 99 25.38 6.83 -2.59
N PRO A 100 26.53 6.16 -2.31
CA PRO A 100 27.69 6.86 -1.78
C PRO A 100 28.05 7.94 -2.79
N LEU A 101 28.05 9.21 -2.35
CA LEU A 101 28.54 10.35 -3.11
C LEU A 101 29.86 9.93 -3.74
N ALA A 102 29.82 9.66 -5.05
CA ALA A 102 30.99 9.23 -5.81
C ALA A 102 32.08 10.25 -5.49
N SER A 103 33.10 9.78 -4.77
CA SER A 103 34.16 10.64 -4.26
C SER A 103 34.77 11.35 -5.46
N ALA A 104 34.56 12.66 -5.55
CA ALA A 104 35.21 13.47 -6.56
C ALA A 104 36.73 13.27 -6.41
N PRO A 105 37.49 13.07 -7.49
CA PRO A 105 38.94 13.02 -7.36
C PRO A 105 39.39 14.41 -6.91
N ALA A 106 39.89 14.49 -5.67
CA ALA A 106 40.57 15.67 -5.18
C ALA A 106 41.72 15.97 -6.14
N LYS A 107 41.70 17.18 -6.72
CA LYS A 107 42.71 17.68 -7.64
C LYS A 107 43.78 18.43 -6.88
#